data_AF-A0A7R9QWY7-F1
#
_entry.id   AF-A0A7R9QWY7-F1
#
_cell.length_a   1.000
_cell.length_b   1.000
_cell.length_c   1.000
_cell.angle_alpha   90.00
_cell.angle_beta   90.00
_cell.angle_gamma   90.00
#
_symmetry.space_group_name_H-M   'P 1'
#
loop_
_entity.id
_entity.type
_entity.pdbx_description
1 polymer ?
#
loop_
_entity_poly.entity_id
_entity_poly.type
_entity_poly.pdbx_seq_one_letter_code
_entity_poly.pdbx_strand_id
1 'polypeptide(L)'
;MSEMLKNLGRESQNSESRVSVEDQLKVYELCKTHLGGHWSDVSADQLDIKRVTGGIVNKSYCCSLPQSAQTGHDKCHYFTAEDDLNPRCVALLAKKMAKMHSLDVPITKDSHQFLMKNYLDIFVGPVFESYKKGHIYEEIQRHKLQTFMEMDLCDEMSWAIEVSVGLGGPVVFTHNDLNRRNILVRNTCDTNADDLDIFIVDYDWSCYMFRGADFCLHYQCFA
;
A
#
# COMPACT_ATOMS: atom_id res chain seq x y z
N MET A 1 35.67 -15.02 6.50
CA MET A 1 35.23 -13.88 5.67
C MET A 1 35.59 -14.03 4.18
N SER A 2 36.81 -14.44 3.79
CA SER A 2 37.19 -14.49 2.37
C SER A 2 36.77 -15.76 1.60
N GLU A 3 36.32 -16.80 2.28
CA GLU A 3 35.98 -18.10 1.66
C GLU A 3 34.47 -18.30 1.44
N MET A 4 33.63 -17.55 2.18
CA MET A 4 32.18 -17.54 2.05
C MET A 4 31.70 -16.80 0.78
N LEU A 5 32.56 -15.93 0.22
CA LEU A 5 32.27 -15.12 -0.97
C LEU A 5 32.48 -15.88 -2.29
N LYS A 6 33.13 -17.06 -2.29
CA LYS A 6 33.54 -17.73 -3.54
C LYS A 6 32.51 -18.69 -4.14
N ASN A 7 31.44 -19.05 -3.42
CA ASN A 7 30.51 -20.09 -3.87
C ASN A 7 29.10 -19.61 -4.27
N LEU A 8 28.87 -18.32 -4.46
CA LEU A 8 27.56 -17.76 -4.84
C LEU A 8 27.52 -17.18 -6.27
N GLY A 9 28.27 -17.80 -7.18
CA GLY A 9 28.32 -17.47 -8.60
C GLY A 9 27.97 -18.67 -9.49
N ARG A 10 26.71 -19.10 -9.50
CA ARG A 10 26.13 -19.77 -10.66
C ARG A 10 24.80 -19.11 -10.98
N GLU A 11 24.84 -18.36 -12.07
CA GLU A 11 23.80 -17.49 -12.60
C GLU A 11 22.58 -18.30 -13.05
N SER A 12 21.40 -17.85 -12.64
CA SER A 12 20.15 -18.05 -13.37
C SER A 12 19.27 -16.81 -13.18
N GLN A 13 18.55 -16.47 -14.23
CA GLN A 13 17.86 -15.19 -14.43
C GLN A 13 16.67 -15.02 -13.48
N ASN A 14 16.76 -14.11 -12.48
CA ASN A 14 15.65 -13.30 -11.94
C ASN A 14 16.14 -12.26 -10.91
N SER A 15 16.66 -11.11 -11.36
CA SER A 15 17.40 -10.16 -10.50
C SER A 15 16.55 -9.39 -9.47
N GLU A 16 15.23 -9.20 -9.67
CA GLU A 16 14.38 -8.40 -8.77
C GLU A 16 13.91 -9.14 -7.50
N SER A 17 13.93 -10.48 -7.53
CA SER A 17 13.48 -11.34 -6.43
C SER A 17 14.57 -11.60 -5.38
N ARG A 18 15.83 -11.32 -5.70
CA ARG A 18 16.97 -11.63 -4.82
C ARG A 18 17.10 -10.59 -3.73
N VAL A 19 16.93 -11.02 -2.48
CA VAL A 19 17.16 -10.18 -1.29
C VAL A 19 18.65 -9.87 -1.19
N SER A 20 19.00 -8.60 -0.98
CA SER A 20 20.40 -8.19 -0.80
C SER A 20 20.96 -8.76 0.52
N VAL A 21 22.28 -8.99 0.60
CA VAL A 21 22.91 -9.49 1.84
C VAL A 21 22.69 -8.53 3.00
N GLU A 22 22.71 -7.22 2.73
CA GLU A 22 22.43 -6.19 3.73
C GLU A 22 20.99 -6.28 4.25
N ASP A 23 20.02 -6.41 3.35
CA ASP A 23 18.61 -6.55 3.73
C ASP A 23 18.37 -7.88 4.47
N GLN A 24 19.02 -8.99 4.06
CA GLN A 24 18.93 -10.28 4.77
C GLN A 24 19.37 -10.15 6.23
N LEU A 25 20.50 -9.48 6.50
CA LEU A 25 21.01 -9.28 7.86
C LEU A 25 20.06 -8.41 8.69
N LYS A 26 19.58 -7.29 8.14
CA LYS A 26 18.64 -6.41 8.86
C LYS A 26 17.33 -7.11 9.20
N VAL A 27 16.76 -7.83 8.24
CA VAL A 27 15.51 -8.58 8.42
C VAL A 27 15.69 -9.67 9.48
N TYR A 28 16.81 -10.39 9.46
CA TYR A 28 17.14 -11.37 10.49
C TYR A 28 17.22 -10.75 11.90
N GLU A 29 17.95 -9.64 12.05
CA GLU A 29 18.08 -8.96 13.35
C GLU A 29 16.72 -8.48 13.89
N LEU A 30 15.85 -7.95 13.01
CA LEU A 30 14.49 -7.56 13.38
C LEU A 30 13.66 -8.76 13.85
N CYS A 31 13.69 -9.87 13.10
CA CYS A 31 12.96 -11.09 13.46
C CYS A 31 13.43 -11.62 14.82
N LYS A 32 14.75 -11.69 15.02
CA LYS A 32 15.37 -12.21 16.24
C LYS A 32 15.06 -11.37 17.47
N THR A 33 15.08 -10.04 17.32
CA THR A 33 14.89 -9.08 18.40
C THR A 33 13.42 -8.97 18.82
N HIS A 34 12.48 -9.08 17.87
CA HIS A 34 11.09 -8.68 18.12
C HIS A 34 10.06 -9.81 18.14
N LEU A 35 10.31 -10.96 17.52
CA LEU A 35 9.30 -12.03 17.41
C LEU A 35 9.32 -13.02 18.59
N GLY A 36 10.44 -13.12 19.31
CA GLY A 36 10.57 -14.01 20.48
C GLY A 36 10.52 -15.51 20.16
N GLY A 37 10.57 -16.35 21.20
CA GLY A 37 10.47 -17.81 21.06
C GLY A 37 11.54 -18.39 20.12
N HIS A 38 11.14 -19.31 19.23
CA HIS A 38 12.06 -19.93 18.27
C HIS A 38 12.75 -18.92 17.34
N TRP A 39 12.20 -17.72 17.14
CA TRP A 39 12.85 -16.66 16.36
C TRP A 39 14.04 -16.04 17.06
N SER A 40 14.11 -16.10 18.40
CA SER A 40 15.26 -15.60 19.15
C SER A 40 16.47 -16.53 19.06
N ASP A 41 16.23 -17.83 18.87
CA ASP A 41 17.27 -18.87 18.83
C ASP A 41 17.69 -19.27 17.41
N VAL A 42 16.94 -18.87 16.37
CA VAL A 42 17.25 -19.20 14.97
C VAL A 42 18.55 -18.53 14.51
N SER A 43 19.34 -19.24 13.69
CA SER A 43 20.51 -18.68 13.03
C SER A 43 20.14 -18.03 11.69
N ALA A 44 20.96 -17.09 11.22
CA ALA A 44 20.65 -16.32 10.02
C ALA A 44 20.52 -17.19 8.74
N ASP A 45 21.27 -18.29 8.66
CA ASP A 45 21.25 -19.25 7.55
C ASP A 45 20.03 -20.18 7.57
N GLN A 46 19.33 -20.25 8.70
CA GLN A 46 18.14 -21.06 8.90
C GLN A 46 16.85 -20.31 8.56
N LEU A 47 16.88 -18.99 8.46
CA LEU A 47 15.70 -18.18 8.19
C LEU A 47 15.42 -18.09 6.68
N ASP A 48 14.21 -18.49 6.25
CA ASP A 48 13.76 -18.26 4.87
C ASP A 48 13.22 -16.84 4.75
N ILE A 49 13.85 -16.03 3.90
CA ILE A 49 13.51 -14.62 3.66
C ILE A 49 13.24 -14.43 2.18
N LYS A 50 12.00 -14.06 1.85
CA LYS A 50 11.56 -13.79 0.47
C LYS A 50 11.12 -12.34 0.34
N ARG A 51 11.62 -11.65 -0.68
CA ARG A 51 11.12 -10.31 -1.02
C ARG A 51 9.68 -10.43 -1.51
N VAL A 52 8.78 -9.67 -0.92
CA VAL A 52 7.40 -9.52 -1.40
C VAL A 52 7.38 -8.34 -2.37
N THR A 53 6.93 -8.58 -3.59
CA THR A 53 6.77 -7.55 -4.62
C THR A 53 5.40 -6.89 -4.49
N GLY A 54 5.30 -5.59 -4.82
CA GLY A 54 4.03 -4.86 -4.86
C GLY A 54 4.04 -3.45 -4.27
N GLY A 55 5.02 -3.11 -3.42
CA GLY A 55 5.17 -1.77 -2.83
C GLY A 55 6.05 -0.83 -3.67
N ILE A 56 5.61 0.41 -3.85
CA ILE A 56 6.39 1.48 -4.52
C ILE A 56 7.33 2.16 -3.51
N VAL A 57 6.85 2.34 -2.27
CA VAL A 57 7.54 3.08 -1.21
C VAL A 57 8.22 2.18 -0.18
N ASN A 58 7.61 1.02 0.12
CA ASN A 58 8.07 0.12 1.18
C ASN A 58 8.76 -1.12 0.60
N LYS A 59 9.83 -1.56 1.28
CA LYS A 59 10.46 -2.87 1.02
C LYS A 59 9.85 -3.90 1.98
N SER A 60 9.08 -4.83 1.43
CA SER A 60 8.39 -5.87 2.21
C SER A 60 9.10 -7.22 2.09
N TYR A 61 9.19 -7.96 3.20
CA TYR A 61 9.84 -9.27 3.27
C TYR A 61 8.94 -10.27 4.01
N CYS A 62 8.75 -11.44 3.41
CA CYS A 62 8.14 -12.59 4.07
C CYS A 62 9.26 -13.40 4.74
N CYS A 63 9.13 -13.60 6.05
CA CYS A 63 10.11 -14.32 6.84
C CYS A 63 9.45 -15.57 7.42
N SER A 64 10.14 -16.70 7.42
CA SER A 64 9.64 -17.94 8.03
C SER A 64 10.76 -18.77 8.63
N LEU A 65 10.49 -19.39 9.79
CA LEU A 65 11.35 -20.41 10.38
C LEU A 65 11.43 -21.65 9.47
N PRO A 66 12.54 -22.40 9.50
CA PRO A 66 12.69 -23.59 8.68
C PRO A 66 11.91 -24.77 9.27
N GLN A 67 10.82 -25.22 8.62
CA GLN A 67 10.51 -26.65 8.39
C GLN A 67 9.10 -26.92 7.83
N SER A 68 9.01 -27.97 7.00
CA SER A 68 7.98 -29.02 6.82
C SER A 68 6.56 -28.93 7.43
N ALA A 69 5.99 -27.74 7.58
CA ALA A 69 4.66 -27.51 8.16
C ALA A 69 3.81 -26.52 7.33
N GLN A 70 4.02 -26.49 6.01
CA GLN A 70 3.09 -25.79 5.11
C GLN A 70 1.85 -26.67 4.91
N THR A 71 0.88 -26.56 5.81
CA THR A 71 -0.51 -26.92 5.50
C THR A 71 -1.02 -25.98 4.42
N GLY A 72 -1.73 -26.51 3.43
CA GLY A 72 -2.13 -25.82 2.20
C GLY A 72 -2.44 -24.34 2.40
N HIS A 73 -1.65 -23.48 1.75
CA HIS A 73 -1.89 -22.04 1.81
C HIS A 73 -3.20 -21.73 1.08
N ASP A 74 -4.13 -21.08 1.78
CA ASP A 74 -5.28 -20.44 1.14
C ASP A 74 -4.77 -19.55 -0.01
N LYS A 75 -5.42 -19.62 -1.17
CA LYS A 75 -5.09 -18.72 -2.27
C LYS A 75 -5.47 -17.31 -1.83
N CYS A 76 -4.47 -16.44 -1.77
CA CYS A 76 -4.64 -15.03 -1.50
C CYS A 76 -4.07 -14.23 -2.68
N HIS A 77 -4.79 -13.21 -3.13
CA HIS A 77 -4.33 -12.28 -4.15
C HIS A 77 -4.70 -10.84 -3.79
N TYR A 78 -3.97 -9.87 -4.35
CA TYR A 78 -4.40 -8.47 -4.28
C TYR A 78 -5.67 -8.27 -5.10
N PHE A 79 -6.54 -7.37 -4.69
CA PHE A 79 -7.76 -7.04 -5.44
C PHE A 79 -7.42 -6.65 -6.88
N THR A 80 -8.20 -7.15 -7.84
CA THR A 80 -7.95 -6.96 -9.27
C THR A 80 -9.03 -6.13 -9.94
N ALA A 81 -8.84 -5.79 -11.22
CA ALA A 81 -9.88 -5.15 -12.02
C ALA A 81 -11.06 -6.10 -12.27
N GLU A 82 -10.81 -7.41 -12.32
CA GLU A 82 -11.87 -8.42 -12.40
C GLU A 82 -12.70 -8.47 -11.12
N ASP A 83 -12.07 -8.30 -9.95
CA ASP A 83 -12.76 -8.25 -8.67
C ASP A 83 -13.67 -7.01 -8.54
N ASP A 84 -13.29 -5.88 -9.14
CA ASP A 84 -14.14 -4.68 -9.22
C ASP A 84 -15.42 -4.90 -10.03
N LEU A 85 -15.36 -5.78 -11.03
CA LEU A 85 -16.52 -6.16 -11.84
C LEU A 85 -17.36 -7.25 -11.17
N ASN A 86 -16.89 -7.83 -10.07
CA ASN A 86 -17.59 -8.87 -9.33
C ASN A 86 -18.47 -8.26 -8.21
N PRO A 87 -19.82 -8.30 -8.35
CA PRO A 87 -20.71 -7.70 -7.35
C PRO A 87 -20.54 -8.25 -5.94
N ARG A 88 -20.10 -9.52 -5.81
CA ARG A 88 -19.85 -10.14 -4.50
C ARG A 88 -18.62 -9.53 -3.83
N CYS A 89 -17.53 -9.34 -4.58
CA CYS A 89 -16.31 -8.71 -4.09
C CYS A 89 -16.59 -7.26 -3.68
N VAL A 90 -17.26 -6.49 -4.54
CA VAL A 90 -17.63 -5.08 -4.27
C VAL A 90 -18.54 -4.98 -3.04
N ALA A 91 -19.56 -5.82 -2.92
CA ALA A 91 -20.46 -5.80 -1.77
C ALA A 91 -19.73 -6.15 -0.47
N LEU A 92 -18.77 -7.08 -0.51
CA LEU A 92 -17.99 -7.46 0.65
C LEU A 92 -16.99 -6.35 1.03
N LEU A 93 -16.32 -5.73 0.06
CA LEU A 93 -15.44 -4.58 0.28
C LEU A 93 -16.22 -3.42 0.91
N ALA A 94 -17.39 -3.08 0.37
CA ALA A 94 -18.25 -2.04 0.92
C ALA A 94 -18.63 -2.31 2.39
N LYS A 95 -18.91 -3.57 2.75
CA LYS A 95 -19.14 -3.97 4.16
C LYS A 95 -17.89 -3.78 5.02
N LYS A 96 -16.70 -4.11 4.51
CA LYS A 96 -15.43 -3.93 5.24
C LYS A 96 -15.11 -2.44 5.42
N MET A 97 -15.30 -1.62 4.39
CA MET A 97 -15.20 -0.16 4.48
C MET A 97 -16.19 0.42 5.50
N ALA A 98 -17.46 -0.01 5.47
CA ALA A 98 -18.46 0.46 6.42
C ALA A 98 -18.08 0.13 7.88
N LYS A 99 -17.54 -1.07 8.13
CA LYS A 99 -17.01 -1.45 9.45
C LYS A 99 -15.84 -0.57 9.85
N MET A 100 -14.87 -0.36 8.96
CA MET A 100 -13.72 0.51 9.19
C MET A 100 -14.15 1.96 9.51
N HIS A 101 -15.06 2.53 8.71
CA HIS A 101 -15.60 3.88 8.91
C HIS A 101 -16.39 4.02 10.22
N SER A 102 -16.87 2.91 10.80
CA SER A 102 -17.54 2.90 12.10
C SER A 102 -16.60 2.79 13.31
N LEU A 103 -15.29 2.62 13.09
CA LEU A 103 -14.33 2.49 14.18
C LEU A 103 -14.18 3.79 14.97
N ASP A 104 -14.18 3.66 16.29
CA ASP A 104 -13.78 4.72 17.21
C ASP A 104 -12.33 4.50 17.64
N VAL A 105 -11.39 5.01 16.83
CA VAL A 105 -9.95 4.82 17.05
C VAL A 105 -9.42 5.91 17.98
N PRO A 106 -8.60 5.59 19.01
CA PRO A 106 -8.13 6.55 20.02
C PRO A 106 -7.01 7.47 19.49
N ILE A 107 -7.29 8.21 18.42
CA ILE A 107 -6.45 9.23 17.78
C ILE A 107 -7.26 10.52 17.59
N THR A 108 -6.60 11.61 17.15
CA THR A 108 -7.28 12.91 16.96
C THR A 108 -8.35 12.85 15.86
N LYS A 109 -9.55 13.35 16.20
CA LYS A 109 -10.70 13.41 15.28
C LYS A 109 -10.65 14.60 14.31
N ASP A 110 -9.82 15.59 14.64
CA ASP A 110 -9.65 16.83 13.87
C ASP A 110 -8.48 16.75 12.87
N SER A 111 -7.98 15.56 12.57
CA SER A 111 -6.89 15.35 11.60
C SER A 111 -7.25 15.91 10.21
N HIS A 112 -8.51 15.78 9.78
CA HIS A 112 -9.01 16.42 8.57
C HIS A 112 -8.76 17.93 8.51
N GLN A 113 -8.94 18.67 9.61
CA GLN A 113 -8.77 20.12 9.63
C GLN A 113 -7.29 20.48 9.41
N PHE A 114 -6.40 19.78 10.11
CA PHE A 114 -4.97 19.96 9.95
C PHE A 114 -4.53 19.64 8.52
N LEU A 115 -4.98 18.51 7.97
CA LEU A 115 -4.61 18.08 6.63
C LEU A 115 -5.16 19.02 5.57
N MET A 116 -6.43 19.42 5.63
CA MET A 116 -7.01 20.35 4.66
C MET A 116 -6.34 21.73 4.70
N LYS A 117 -5.99 22.23 5.90
CA LYS A 117 -5.30 23.52 6.04
C LYS A 117 -3.88 23.50 5.47
N ASN A 118 -3.16 22.40 5.64
CA ASN A 118 -1.75 22.28 5.26
C ASN A 118 -1.53 21.42 4.00
N TYR A 119 -2.60 21.07 3.28
CA TYR A 119 -2.53 20.11 2.17
C TYR A 119 -1.57 20.58 1.07
N LEU A 120 -1.64 21.88 0.75
CA LEU A 120 -0.77 22.50 -0.25
C LEU A 120 0.70 22.35 0.12
N ASP A 121 1.07 22.65 1.37
CA ASP A 121 2.45 22.60 1.81
C ASP A 121 2.97 21.15 1.92
N ILE A 122 2.12 20.22 2.36
CA ILE A 122 2.51 18.83 2.60
C ILE A 122 2.65 18.06 1.28
N PHE A 123 1.65 18.13 0.40
CA PHE A 123 1.55 17.22 -0.74
C PHE A 123 1.90 17.87 -2.07
N VAL A 124 1.76 19.18 -2.16
CA VAL A 124 1.64 19.85 -3.45
C VAL A 124 2.84 20.75 -3.71
N GLY A 125 3.30 21.52 -2.73
CA GLY A 125 4.53 22.33 -2.82
C GLY A 125 5.77 21.56 -3.30
N PRO A 126 6.05 20.34 -2.78
CA PRO A 126 7.17 19.53 -3.27
C PRO A 126 7.00 19.06 -4.73
N VAL A 127 5.77 18.78 -5.16
CA VAL A 127 5.45 18.35 -6.52
C VAL A 127 5.55 19.53 -7.49
N PHE A 128 5.17 20.73 -7.04
CA PHE A 128 5.19 21.96 -7.81
C PHE A 128 6.54 22.31 -8.41
N GLU A 129 7.56 22.25 -7.57
CA GLU A 129 8.94 22.52 -7.99
C GLU A 129 9.48 21.43 -8.94
N SER A 130 8.87 20.24 -8.89
CA SER A 130 9.29 19.08 -9.66
C SER A 130 8.65 18.98 -11.04
N TYR A 131 7.33 19.23 -11.20
CA TYR A 131 6.64 18.94 -12.48
C TYR A 131 7.06 19.86 -13.64
N LYS A 132 7.59 21.05 -13.36
CA LYS A 132 8.16 21.95 -14.38
C LYS A 132 9.55 21.51 -14.87
N LYS A 133 10.07 20.39 -14.35
CA LYS A 133 11.40 19.85 -14.64
C LYS A 133 11.34 18.31 -14.73
N GLY A 134 12.41 17.70 -15.20
CA GLY A 134 12.58 16.25 -15.18
C GLY A 134 11.52 15.46 -15.95
N HIS A 135 11.26 14.24 -15.50
CA HIS A 135 10.45 13.26 -16.25
C HIS A 135 9.00 13.72 -16.48
N ILE A 136 8.38 14.38 -15.50
CA ILE A 136 6.99 14.86 -15.65
C ILE A 136 6.90 15.90 -16.77
N TYR A 137 7.86 16.85 -16.82
CA TYR A 137 7.91 17.82 -17.90
C TYR A 137 8.09 17.16 -19.27
N GLU A 138 8.96 16.15 -19.37
CA GLU A 138 9.16 15.38 -20.61
C GLU A 138 7.87 14.67 -21.08
N GLU A 139 7.13 14.05 -20.15
CA GLU A 139 5.86 13.39 -20.46
C GLU A 139 4.76 14.37 -20.88
N ILE A 140 4.72 15.57 -20.27
CA ILE A 140 3.83 16.66 -20.68
C ILE A 140 4.14 17.10 -22.12
N GLN A 141 5.42 17.28 -22.46
CA GLN A 141 5.84 17.62 -23.82
C GLN A 141 5.48 16.50 -24.80
N ARG A 142 5.75 15.25 -24.44
CA ARG A 142 5.48 14.05 -25.24
C ARG A 142 4.00 13.91 -25.59
N HIS A 143 3.12 14.12 -24.61
CA HIS A 143 1.67 14.01 -24.78
C HIS A 143 0.99 15.32 -25.21
N LYS A 144 1.76 16.38 -25.44
CA LYS A 144 1.29 17.71 -25.87
C LYS A 144 0.27 18.32 -24.90
N LEU A 145 0.46 18.12 -23.60
CA LEU A 145 -0.45 18.57 -22.54
C LEU A 145 -0.10 20.00 -22.07
N GLN A 146 0.12 20.94 -23.00
CA GLN A 146 0.63 22.27 -22.62
C GLN A 146 -0.33 23.08 -21.76
N THR A 147 -1.63 22.83 -21.88
CA THR A 147 -2.63 23.41 -20.96
C THR A 147 -2.36 23.05 -19.50
N PHE A 148 -1.73 21.91 -19.22
CA PHE A 148 -1.32 21.53 -17.86
C PHE A 148 -0.20 22.43 -17.32
N MET A 149 0.68 22.94 -18.18
CA MET A 149 1.74 23.88 -17.79
C MET A 149 1.22 25.30 -17.54
N GLU A 150 0.09 25.63 -18.15
CA GLU A 150 -0.59 26.93 -18.04
C GLU A 150 -1.52 26.99 -16.82
N MET A 151 -1.91 25.84 -16.27
CA MET A 151 -2.81 25.74 -15.14
C MET A 151 -2.15 26.19 -13.84
N ASP A 152 -2.80 27.09 -13.11
CA ASP A 152 -2.43 27.40 -11.74
C ASP A 152 -2.92 26.28 -10.82
N LEU A 153 -2.14 25.21 -10.75
CA LEU A 153 -2.43 24.06 -9.91
C LEU A 153 -2.63 24.45 -8.42
N CYS A 154 -2.09 25.60 -7.94
CA CYS A 154 -2.17 25.99 -6.53
C CYS A 154 -3.55 26.54 -6.27
N ASP A 155 -4.03 27.38 -7.18
CA ASP A 155 -5.38 27.91 -7.19
C ASP A 155 -6.39 26.77 -7.38
N GLU A 156 -6.18 25.88 -8.35
CA GLU A 156 -7.06 24.70 -8.59
C GLU A 156 -7.14 23.78 -7.38
N MET A 157 -6.01 23.52 -6.71
CA MET A 157 -6.00 22.70 -5.50
C MET A 157 -6.64 23.43 -4.31
N SER A 158 -6.43 24.74 -4.17
CA SER A 158 -7.10 25.55 -3.15
C SER A 158 -8.62 25.50 -3.34
N TRP A 159 -9.08 25.70 -4.56
CA TRP A 159 -10.49 25.57 -4.93
C TRP A 159 -11.02 24.16 -4.64
N ALA A 160 -10.29 23.10 -4.99
CA ALA A 160 -10.69 21.73 -4.70
C ALA A 160 -10.83 21.44 -3.19
N ILE A 161 -9.94 22.00 -2.36
CA ILE A 161 -10.02 21.92 -0.90
C ILE A 161 -11.26 22.66 -0.39
N GLU A 162 -11.51 23.88 -0.88
CA GLU A 162 -12.68 24.68 -0.51
C GLU A 162 -13.99 23.96 -0.85
N VAL A 163 -14.09 23.40 -2.06
CA VAL A 163 -15.24 22.59 -2.50
C VAL A 163 -15.41 21.37 -1.58
N SER A 164 -14.33 20.66 -1.28
CA SER A 164 -14.36 19.45 -0.44
C SER A 164 -14.87 19.75 0.97
N VAL A 165 -14.40 20.84 1.56
CA VAL A 165 -14.87 21.32 2.88
C VAL A 165 -16.33 21.77 2.80
N GLY A 166 -16.71 22.51 1.75
CA GLY A 166 -18.06 23.02 1.54
C GLY A 166 -19.13 21.94 1.33
N LEU A 167 -18.77 20.78 0.79
CA LEU A 167 -19.67 19.62 0.65
C LEU A 167 -20.13 19.05 2.00
N GLY A 168 -19.39 19.29 3.09
CA GLY A 168 -19.81 18.92 4.45
C GLY A 168 -19.99 17.41 4.67
N GLY A 169 -19.14 16.59 4.03
CA GLY A 169 -19.20 15.13 4.17
C GLY A 169 -18.96 14.65 5.61
N PRO A 170 -19.46 13.45 5.99
CA PRO A 170 -19.20 12.90 7.31
C PRO A 170 -17.71 12.62 7.50
N VAL A 171 -17.17 13.04 8.65
CA VAL A 171 -15.81 12.74 9.07
C VAL A 171 -15.80 11.40 9.81
N VAL A 172 -15.02 10.45 9.33
CA VAL A 172 -14.91 9.08 9.86
C VAL A 172 -13.46 8.64 9.85
N PHE A 173 -13.14 7.53 10.52
CA PHE A 173 -11.81 6.92 10.37
C PHE A 173 -11.69 6.34 8.95
N THR A 174 -10.80 6.88 8.14
CA THR A 174 -10.56 6.50 6.74
C THR A 174 -9.18 5.87 6.56
N HIS A 175 -9.02 5.13 5.47
CA HIS A 175 -7.73 4.53 5.11
C HIS A 175 -6.77 5.55 4.48
N ASN A 176 -7.30 6.42 3.61
CA ASN A 176 -6.58 7.43 2.81
C ASN A 176 -5.53 6.90 1.81
N ASP A 177 -5.48 5.58 1.63
CA ASP A 177 -4.68 4.91 0.60
C ASP A 177 -5.39 3.64 0.13
N LEU A 178 -6.71 3.69 -0.03
CA LEU A 178 -7.52 2.50 -0.32
C LEU A 178 -7.48 2.14 -1.81
N ASN A 179 -6.31 1.73 -2.29
CA ASN A 179 -6.11 1.24 -3.64
C ASN A 179 -6.14 -0.31 -3.67
N ARG A 180 -6.25 -0.90 -4.86
CA ARG A 180 -6.32 -2.37 -5.07
C ARG A 180 -5.20 -3.17 -4.38
N ARG A 181 -4.00 -2.59 -4.23
CA ARG A 181 -2.86 -3.26 -3.59
C ARG A 181 -2.96 -3.32 -2.07
N ASN A 182 -3.83 -2.51 -1.48
CA ASN A 182 -4.09 -2.50 -0.04
C ASN A 182 -5.35 -3.31 0.33
N ILE A 183 -5.85 -4.09 -0.63
CA ILE A 183 -7.01 -4.96 -0.46
C ILE A 183 -6.57 -6.38 -0.84
N LEU A 184 -6.68 -7.31 0.11
CA LEU A 184 -6.37 -8.72 -0.08
C LEU A 184 -7.66 -9.52 -0.16
N VAL A 185 -7.76 -10.37 -1.18
CA VAL A 185 -8.82 -11.33 -1.36
C VAL A 185 -8.30 -12.70 -0.94
N ARG A 186 -9.02 -13.37 -0.03
CA ARG A 186 -8.75 -14.75 0.36
C ARG A 186 -9.85 -15.65 -0.18
N ASN A 187 -9.46 -16.74 -0.82
CA ASN A 187 -10.37 -17.81 -1.23
C ASN A 187 -9.94 -19.12 -0.56
N THR A 188 -10.72 -19.60 0.40
CA THR A 188 -10.34 -20.78 1.21
C THR A 188 -10.64 -22.12 0.52
N CYS A 189 -11.39 -22.17 -0.60
CA CYS A 189 -11.43 -23.35 -1.47
C CYS A 189 -12.13 -23.11 -2.83
N ASP A 190 -11.56 -23.67 -3.91
CA ASP A 190 -12.09 -23.57 -5.30
C ASP A 190 -13.49 -24.23 -5.48
N THR A 191 -14.04 -24.88 -4.45
CA THR A 191 -15.25 -25.71 -4.54
C THR A 191 -16.49 -25.09 -3.88
N ASN A 192 -16.37 -24.08 -3.01
CA ASN A 192 -17.50 -23.40 -2.41
C ASN A 192 -17.35 -21.88 -2.54
N ALA A 193 -18.30 -21.25 -3.25
CA ALA A 193 -18.31 -19.80 -3.43
C ALA A 193 -18.39 -19.02 -2.10
N ASP A 194 -18.81 -19.66 -1.00
CA ASP A 194 -19.11 -19.02 0.29
C ASP A 194 -17.91 -18.64 1.17
N ASP A 195 -16.72 -18.96 0.69
CA ASP A 195 -15.46 -18.89 1.42
C ASP A 195 -14.58 -17.68 1.00
N LEU A 196 -15.16 -16.75 0.25
CA LEU A 196 -14.52 -15.48 -0.13
C LEU A 196 -14.48 -14.50 1.05
N ASP A 197 -13.28 -14.07 1.46
CA ASP A 197 -13.10 -12.96 2.40
C ASP A 197 -12.20 -11.84 1.85
N ILE A 198 -12.40 -10.62 2.35
CA ILE A 198 -11.61 -9.43 2.00
C ILE A 198 -10.98 -8.83 3.25
N PHE A 199 -9.72 -8.45 3.13
CA PHE A 199 -8.94 -7.76 4.15
C PHE A 199 -8.42 -6.43 3.59
N ILE A 200 -8.72 -5.34 4.29
CA ILE A 200 -8.09 -4.04 4.05
C ILE A 200 -6.85 -3.98 4.94
N VAL A 201 -5.69 -3.66 4.38
CA VAL A 201 -4.37 -3.67 5.02
C VAL A 201 -3.60 -2.38 4.72
N ASP A 202 -2.52 -2.14 5.45
CA ASP A 202 -1.63 -0.98 5.25
C ASP A 202 -2.23 0.39 5.65
N TYR A 203 -2.55 0.52 6.95
CA TYR A 203 -3.21 1.70 7.52
C TYR A 203 -2.26 2.89 7.81
N ASP A 204 -1.08 2.93 7.19
CA ASP A 204 -0.04 3.92 7.50
C ASP A 204 -0.49 5.37 7.29
N TRP A 205 -1.43 5.60 6.36
CA TRP A 205 -2.02 6.91 6.05
C TRP A 205 -3.38 7.16 6.70
N SER A 206 -3.84 6.24 7.56
CA SER A 206 -5.19 6.30 8.11
C SER A 206 -5.34 7.41 9.15
N CYS A 207 -6.45 8.14 9.07
CA CYS A 207 -6.79 9.21 10.01
C CYS A 207 -8.30 9.49 10.00
N TYR A 208 -8.77 10.48 10.76
CA TYR A 208 -10.13 10.97 10.61
C TYR A 208 -10.20 11.96 9.44
N MET A 209 -10.89 11.57 8.37
CA MET A 209 -11.08 12.34 7.13
C MET A 209 -12.54 12.29 6.66
N PHE A 210 -12.88 13.12 5.68
CA PHE A 210 -14.13 12.98 4.94
C PHE A 210 -14.25 11.59 4.35
N ARG A 211 -15.37 10.90 4.62
CA ARG A 211 -15.65 9.54 4.10
C ARG A 211 -15.50 9.43 2.58
N GLY A 212 -15.76 10.53 1.87
CA GLY A 212 -15.60 10.62 0.43
C GLY A 212 -14.18 10.30 -0.06
N ALA A 213 -13.14 10.57 0.75
CA ALA A 213 -11.75 10.35 0.36
C ALA A 213 -11.46 8.90 -0.02
N ASP A 214 -11.90 7.93 0.80
CA ASP A 214 -11.69 6.50 0.51
C ASP A 214 -12.47 6.05 -0.72
N PHE A 215 -13.68 6.58 -0.94
CA PHE A 215 -14.44 6.26 -2.14
C PHE A 215 -13.73 6.80 -3.39
N CYS A 216 -13.29 8.06 -3.37
CA CYS A 216 -12.57 8.66 -4.49
C CYS A 216 -11.30 7.86 -4.82
N LEU A 217 -10.46 7.53 -3.83
CA LEU A 217 -9.21 6.80 -4.04
C LEU A 217 -9.44 5.38 -4.57
N HIS A 218 -10.44 4.67 -4.03
CA HIS A 218 -10.79 3.35 -4.53
C HIS A 218 -11.29 3.41 -5.97
N TYR A 219 -12.23 4.33 -6.26
CA TYR A 219 -12.83 4.44 -7.59
C TYR A 219 -11.91 5.09 -8.64
N GLN A 220 -10.90 5.87 -8.24
CA GLN A 220 -9.90 6.43 -9.13
C GLN A 220 -9.05 5.34 -9.80
N CYS A 221 -8.94 4.15 -9.20
CA CYS A 221 -8.25 3.01 -9.79
C CYS A 221 -9.02 2.35 -10.96
N PHE A 222 -10.26 2.77 -11.26
CA PHE A 222 -11.07 2.20 -12.35
C PHE A 222 -10.80 2.82 -13.73
N ALA A 223 -9.99 3.88 -13.80
CA ALA A 223 -9.63 4.58 -15.03
C ALA A 223 -8.39 3.99 -15.72
#